data_AF-F3C6I8-F1
#
_entry.id   AF-F3C6I8-F1
#
_cell.length_a   1.000
_cell.length_b   1.000
_cell.length_c   1.000
_cell.angle_alpha   90.00
_cell.angle_beta   90.00
_cell.angle_gamma   90.00
#
_symmetry.space_group_name_H-M   'P 1'
#
loop_
_entity.id
_entity.type
_entity.pdbx_description
1 polymer ?
#
loop_
_entity_poly.entity_id
_entity_poly.type
_entity_poly.pdbx_seq_one_letter_code
_entity_poly.pdbx_strand_id
1 'polypeptide(L)'
;LDPLAKNFGVEVAAPQDQPAPAPAPAPAPAPAPAPAPAPVPAPAPKSTVSLSKITLDKTRASISLEKSSAGFGEIRVNLNWNRRNDSKGGGFFSMKKSNAIDLDVGCLFELQDGLKGAVQALGNSFGSLNTEPFIKLMGDDRTGSISDGEWLHINGAHWSKIRRILVYAFIYEGAPNWKETDGVVTIHAPGQPPIEVRLNEEGGRQGMCAIALLENDNGAVKVTRRVDFHNGHSNMDKAYGWGMRWAAGSK
;
A
#
# COMPACT_ATOMS: atom_id res chain seq x y z
N LEU A 1 25.96 91.99 -53.34
CA LEU A 1 25.13 90.86 -52.85
C LEU A 1 23.73 91.37 -52.56
N ASP A 2 23.07 92.05 -53.50
CA ASP A 2 22.51 91.54 -54.77
C ASP A 2 21.19 90.78 -54.59
N PRO A 3 20.23 91.00 -55.51
CA PRO A 3 18.92 91.53 -55.14
C PRO A 3 17.76 90.71 -55.74
N LEU A 4 16.51 91.10 -55.42
CA LEU A 4 15.42 91.41 -56.37
C LEU A 4 14.13 91.68 -55.53
N ALA A 5 13.72 92.93 -55.25
CA ALA A 5 12.95 93.84 -56.12
C ALA A 5 11.55 93.24 -56.48
N LYS A 6 10.38 93.81 -56.16
CA LYS A 6 9.89 95.21 -56.24
C LYS A 6 8.51 95.35 -55.55
N ASN A 7 8.27 96.55 -55.00
CA ASN A 7 7.11 97.47 -55.02
C ASN A 7 5.70 96.86 -55.24
N PHE A 8 4.61 97.25 -54.55
CA PHE A 8 4.08 98.59 -54.26
C PHE A 8 3.14 98.54 -53.04
N GLY A 9 3.01 99.66 -52.31
CA GLY A 9 2.15 99.75 -51.12
C GLY A 9 0.66 100.01 -51.38
N VAL A 10 -0.09 99.92 -50.27
CA VAL A 10 -1.37 100.59 -49.92
C VAL A 10 -2.53 99.63 -49.52
N GLU A 11 -3.06 99.95 -48.33
CA GLU A 11 -4.40 99.78 -47.72
C GLU A 11 -5.07 98.44 -47.33
N VAL A 12 -5.54 98.52 -46.07
CA VAL A 12 -6.53 97.80 -45.26
C VAL A 12 -7.82 97.36 -46.00
N ALA A 13 -8.25 96.11 -45.79
CA ALA A 13 -9.65 95.65 -45.85
C ALA A 13 -9.79 94.34 -45.05
N ALA A 14 -10.48 94.34 -43.89
CA ALA A 14 -11.90 94.00 -43.68
C ALA A 14 -12.05 92.58 -43.05
N PRO A 15 -12.94 92.39 -42.07
CA PRO A 15 -12.98 91.20 -41.22
C PRO A 15 -13.63 90.03 -41.95
N GLN A 16 -13.05 88.83 -41.87
CA GLN A 16 -13.67 87.61 -42.36
C GLN A 16 -14.25 86.78 -41.21
N ASP A 17 -15.48 86.37 -41.46
CA ASP A 17 -16.38 85.61 -40.60
C ASP A 17 -15.78 84.34 -40.01
N GLN A 18 -16.10 84.15 -38.73
CA GLN A 18 -15.78 82.98 -37.94
C GLN A 18 -16.79 81.85 -38.29
N PRO A 19 -16.37 80.69 -38.80
CA PRO A 19 -17.27 79.55 -38.98
C PRO A 19 -17.68 78.97 -37.62
N ALA A 20 -18.95 78.65 -37.46
CA ALA A 20 -19.49 77.97 -36.29
C ALA A 20 -18.84 76.57 -36.10
N PRO A 21 -18.53 76.14 -34.86
CA PRO A 21 -18.02 74.79 -34.61
C PRO A 21 -19.08 73.73 -34.92
N ALA A 22 -18.65 72.64 -35.55
CA ALA A 22 -19.48 71.48 -35.88
C ALA A 22 -20.05 70.76 -34.63
N PRO A 23 -21.22 70.10 -34.72
CA PRO A 23 -21.82 69.38 -33.61
C PRO A 23 -20.99 68.15 -33.20
N ALA A 24 -20.94 67.89 -31.89
CA ALA A 24 -20.22 66.77 -31.29
C ALA A 24 -20.81 65.41 -31.70
N PRO A 25 -19.97 64.37 -31.92
CA PRO A 25 -20.45 63.03 -32.25
C PRO A 25 -21.16 62.36 -31.06
N ALA A 26 -22.23 61.61 -31.36
CA ALA A 26 -23.04 60.89 -30.39
C ALA A 26 -22.25 59.75 -29.70
N PRO A 27 -22.51 59.47 -28.40
CA PRO A 27 -21.82 58.40 -27.67
C PRO A 27 -22.22 57.02 -28.19
N ALA A 28 -21.22 56.13 -28.30
CA ALA A 28 -21.40 54.74 -28.69
C ALA A 28 -22.15 53.94 -27.59
N PRO A 29 -22.98 52.94 -27.95
CA PRO A 29 -23.72 52.12 -27.00
C PRO A 29 -22.80 51.19 -26.20
N ALA A 30 -23.13 51.01 -24.92
CA ALA A 30 -22.39 50.17 -23.98
C ALA A 30 -22.50 48.67 -24.33
N PRO A 31 -21.44 47.86 -24.09
CA PRO A 31 -21.45 46.43 -24.35
C PRO A 31 -22.37 45.67 -23.36
N ALA A 32 -23.04 44.63 -23.86
CA ALA A 32 -23.98 43.82 -23.10
C ALA A 32 -23.28 42.94 -22.03
N PRO A 33 -23.96 42.61 -20.91
CA PRO A 33 -23.40 41.78 -19.85
C PRO A 33 -23.13 40.34 -20.30
N ALA A 34 -22.01 39.77 -19.86
CA ALA A 34 -21.67 38.37 -20.09
C ALA A 34 -22.62 37.41 -19.34
N PRO A 35 -22.91 36.21 -19.90
CA PRO A 35 -23.79 35.23 -19.26
C PRO A 35 -23.16 34.64 -17.99
N ALA A 36 -24.00 34.38 -16.99
CA ALA A 36 -23.60 33.81 -15.71
C ALA A 36 -23.03 32.37 -15.86
N PRO A 37 -22.03 32.00 -15.05
CA PRO A 37 -21.45 30.65 -15.08
C PRO A 37 -22.47 29.60 -14.63
N ALA A 38 -22.47 28.44 -15.31
CA ALA A 38 -23.34 27.32 -15.01
C ALA A 38 -23.05 26.72 -13.61
N PRO A 39 -24.07 26.19 -12.91
CA PRO A 39 -23.92 25.59 -11.60
C PRO A 39 -23.01 24.35 -11.66
N VAL A 40 -22.05 24.29 -10.74
CA VAL A 40 -21.13 23.16 -10.57
C VAL A 40 -21.91 21.92 -10.12
N PRO A 41 -21.72 20.74 -10.75
CA PRO A 41 -22.39 19.50 -10.33
C PRO A 41 -22.10 19.17 -8.87
N ALA A 42 -23.13 18.76 -8.13
CA ALA A 42 -22.98 18.32 -6.74
C ALA A 42 -22.02 17.11 -6.64
N PRO A 43 -21.22 17.00 -5.56
CA PRO A 43 -20.36 15.84 -5.34
C PRO A 43 -21.20 14.56 -5.31
N ALA A 44 -20.79 13.55 -6.08
CA ALA A 44 -21.43 12.25 -6.06
C ALA A 44 -21.43 11.66 -4.63
N PRO A 45 -22.49 10.94 -4.22
CA PRO A 45 -22.55 10.31 -2.91
C PRO A 45 -21.38 9.34 -2.76
N LYS A 46 -20.65 9.46 -1.64
CA LYS A 46 -19.59 8.50 -1.27
C LYS A 46 -20.23 7.13 -1.15
N SER A 47 -19.78 6.19 -1.96
CA SER A 47 -20.19 4.79 -1.89
C SER A 47 -19.94 4.27 -0.47
N THR A 48 -21.03 3.87 0.20
CA THR A 48 -20.97 3.04 1.40
C THR A 48 -20.21 1.76 1.06
N VAL A 49 -19.00 1.65 1.58
CA VAL A 49 -18.07 0.54 1.34
C VAL A 49 -18.72 -0.76 1.83
N SER A 50 -19.15 -1.60 0.89
CA SER A 50 -19.24 -3.03 1.15
C SER A 50 -17.81 -3.50 1.40
N LEU A 51 -17.52 -4.00 2.60
CA LEU A 51 -16.20 -4.52 3.00
C LEU A 51 -15.92 -5.86 2.30
N SER A 52 -15.97 -5.88 0.98
CA SER A 52 -15.55 -7.03 0.19
C SER A 52 -14.05 -7.23 0.41
N LYS A 53 -13.69 -8.46 0.76
CA LYS A 53 -12.31 -8.93 0.83
C LYS A 53 -11.56 -8.56 -0.45
N ILE A 54 -10.33 -8.08 -0.29
CA ILE A 54 -9.43 -7.73 -1.40
C ILE A 54 -8.44 -8.87 -1.58
N THR A 55 -8.41 -9.51 -2.74
CA THR A 55 -7.37 -10.48 -3.08
C THR A 55 -6.23 -9.78 -3.80
N LEU A 56 -4.98 -10.03 -3.39
CA LEU A 56 -3.81 -9.69 -4.18
C LEU A 56 -3.37 -10.92 -4.99
N ASP A 57 -3.27 -10.73 -6.29
CA ASP A 57 -2.85 -11.74 -7.27
C ASP A 57 -1.86 -11.12 -8.27
N LYS A 58 -1.58 -11.80 -9.38
CA LYS A 58 -0.68 -11.29 -10.42
C LYS A 58 -1.21 -10.04 -11.14
N THR A 59 -2.53 -9.86 -11.18
CA THR A 59 -3.21 -8.72 -11.82
C THR A 59 -3.34 -7.53 -10.88
N ARG A 60 -3.50 -7.78 -9.57
CA ARG A 60 -3.53 -6.78 -8.51
C ARG A 60 -2.45 -7.08 -7.47
N ALA A 61 -1.21 -6.77 -7.82
CA ALA A 61 -0.06 -7.13 -6.99
C ALA A 61 0.12 -6.24 -5.75
N SER A 62 -0.55 -5.10 -5.64
CA SER A 62 -0.40 -4.23 -4.47
C SER A 62 -1.63 -3.38 -4.15
N ILE A 63 -1.68 -2.89 -2.91
CA ILE A 63 -2.63 -1.88 -2.43
C ILE A 63 -1.97 -1.05 -1.32
N SER A 64 -2.38 0.21 -1.19
CA SER A 64 -2.02 1.05 -0.04
C SER A 64 -3.21 1.16 0.91
N LEU A 65 -2.96 0.90 2.20
CA LEU A 65 -3.92 1.19 3.25
C LEU A 65 -3.81 2.67 3.63
N GLU A 66 -4.96 3.33 3.72
CA GLU A 66 -5.01 4.72 4.14
C GLU A 66 -5.02 4.83 5.67
N LYS A 67 -4.24 5.78 6.16
CA LYS A 67 -4.14 6.09 7.58
C LYS A 67 -5.41 6.81 8.03
N SER A 68 -6.12 6.25 9.01
CA SER A 68 -7.22 6.95 9.67
C SER A 68 -6.68 8.05 10.61
N SER A 69 -7.54 8.92 11.13
CA SER A 69 -7.15 9.88 12.17
C SER A 69 -6.59 9.21 13.44
N ALA A 70 -6.99 7.97 13.71
CA ALA A 70 -6.49 7.14 14.81
C ALA A 70 -5.22 6.32 14.46
N GLY A 71 -4.65 6.52 13.27
CA GLY A 71 -3.55 5.69 12.76
C GLY A 71 -4.04 4.39 12.13
N PHE A 72 -3.20 3.35 12.17
CA PHE A 72 -3.54 2.02 11.67
C PHE A 72 -4.02 1.05 12.77
N GLY A 73 -4.12 1.49 14.03
CA GLY A 73 -4.41 0.61 15.17
C GLY A 73 -3.53 -0.65 15.17
N GLU A 74 -4.08 -1.79 15.58
CA GLU A 74 -3.39 -3.08 15.45
C GLU A 74 -3.65 -3.69 14.07
N ILE A 75 -2.59 -3.90 13.29
CA ILE A 75 -2.63 -4.67 12.05
C ILE A 75 -2.38 -6.13 12.41
N ARG A 76 -3.26 -7.04 11.98
CA ARG A 76 -3.19 -8.47 12.29
C ARG A 76 -3.01 -9.28 11.02
N VAL A 77 -2.05 -10.19 11.02
CA VAL A 77 -1.72 -11.07 9.91
C VAL A 77 -2.01 -12.50 10.34
N ASN A 78 -2.90 -13.18 9.64
CA ASN A 78 -3.25 -14.57 9.91
C ASN A 78 -2.69 -15.47 8.82
N LEU A 79 -2.07 -16.59 9.20
CA LEU A 79 -1.75 -17.69 8.30
C LEU A 79 -2.68 -18.86 8.61
N ASN A 80 -3.47 -19.27 7.62
CA ASN A 80 -4.29 -20.47 7.70
C ASN A 80 -3.94 -21.44 6.57
N TRP A 81 -4.10 -22.74 6.82
CA TRP A 81 -3.77 -23.79 5.85
C TRP A 81 -4.52 -25.08 6.15
N ASN A 82 -4.60 -25.94 5.14
CA ASN A 82 -5.16 -27.27 5.26
C ASN A 82 -4.22 -28.20 6.05
N ARG A 83 -4.43 -28.25 7.36
CA ARG A 83 -3.87 -29.27 8.26
C ARG A 83 -4.65 -30.57 8.02
N ARG A 84 -4.35 -31.31 6.94
CA ARG A 84 -5.01 -32.61 6.66
C ARG A 84 -4.80 -33.56 7.85
N ASN A 85 -5.78 -33.61 8.75
CA ASN A 85 -5.84 -34.55 9.85
C ASN A 85 -6.43 -35.85 9.32
N ASP A 86 -5.59 -36.79 8.87
CA ASP A 86 -6.00 -38.16 8.60
C ASP A 86 -6.23 -38.92 9.91
N SER A 87 -7.20 -38.47 10.71
CA SER A 87 -7.61 -39.09 11.96
C SER A 87 -9.01 -39.70 11.84
N LYS A 88 -9.33 -40.38 10.73
CA LYS A 88 -10.47 -41.33 10.64
C LYS A 88 -10.20 -42.44 9.62
N GLY A 89 -9.58 -43.54 10.07
CA GLY A 89 -9.44 -44.74 9.26
C GLY A 89 -8.71 -45.87 9.97
N GLY A 90 -9.34 -46.47 10.98
CA GLY A 90 -8.86 -47.74 11.56
C GLY A 90 -8.92 -48.86 10.52
N GLY A 91 -7.79 -49.55 10.33
CA GLY A 91 -7.68 -50.72 9.46
C GLY A 91 -6.25 -51.24 9.39
N PHE A 92 -6.06 -52.51 9.70
CA PHE A 92 -4.80 -53.22 9.97
C PHE A 92 -3.80 -53.35 8.79
N PHE A 93 -3.73 -52.42 7.83
CA PHE A 93 -2.81 -52.48 6.67
C PHE A 93 -2.34 -51.12 6.07
N SER A 94 -2.37 -49.99 6.79
CA SER A 94 -2.01 -48.69 6.21
C SER A 94 -0.52 -48.33 6.31
N MET A 95 0.30 -48.77 5.35
CA MET A 95 1.66 -48.23 5.10
C MET A 95 1.64 -46.99 4.20
N LYS A 96 0.75 -46.02 4.45
CA LYS A 96 0.82 -44.69 3.83
C LYS A 96 0.85 -43.63 4.92
N LYS A 97 2.07 -43.21 5.25
CA LYS A 97 2.37 -42.08 6.15
C LYS A 97 1.73 -40.82 5.56
N SER A 98 0.69 -40.30 6.19
CA SER A 98 0.09 -39.01 5.85
C SER A 98 1.11 -37.91 6.14
N ASN A 99 1.56 -37.21 5.10
CA ASN A 99 2.51 -36.11 5.19
C ASN A 99 1.73 -34.81 5.54
N ALA A 100 1.24 -34.70 6.77
CA ALA A 100 0.70 -33.43 7.24
C ALA A 100 1.80 -32.35 7.14
N ILE A 101 1.47 -31.20 6.54
CA ILE A 101 2.38 -30.07 6.42
C ILE A 101 2.11 -29.14 7.61
N ASP A 102 3.13 -28.90 8.42
CA ASP A 102 3.11 -27.90 9.48
C ASP A 102 3.72 -26.61 8.96
N LEU A 103 2.93 -25.53 8.95
CA LEU A 103 3.37 -24.22 8.53
C LEU A 103 3.52 -23.30 9.73
N ASP A 104 4.60 -22.54 9.73
CA ASP A 104 4.80 -21.43 10.66
C ASP A 104 4.82 -20.10 9.91
N VAL A 105 4.31 -19.05 10.56
CA VAL A 105 4.41 -17.67 10.10
C VAL A 105 5.55 -16.94 10.80
N GLY A 106 6.21 -16.05 10.06
CA GLY A 106 7.16 -15.11 10.63
C GLY A 106 7.26 -13.85 9.77
N CYS A 107 8.10 -12.92 10.21
CA CYS A 107 8.47 -11.79 9.36
C CYS A 107 9.92 -11.36 9.53
N LEU A 108 10.49 -10.80 8.47
CA LEU A 108 11.67 -9.94 8.59
C LEU A 108 11.17 -8.50 8.78
N PHE A 109 11.79 -7.76 9.67
CA PHE A 109 11.45 -6.35 9.88
C PHE A 109 12.68 -5.47 9.68
N GLU A 110 12.41 -4.22 9.33
CA GLU A 110 13.38 -3.16 9.37
C GLU A 110 12.71 -1.89 9.89
N LEU A 111 13.33 -1.28 10.89
CA LEU A 111 12.91 0.01 11.44
C LEU A 111 13.59 1.16 10.70
N GLN A 112 13.06 2.37 10.87
CA GLN A 112 13.56 3.58 10.20
C GLN A 112 14.98 3.97 10.64
N ASP A 113 15.41 3.54 11.83
CA ASP A 113 16.78 3.73 12.33
C ASP A 113 17.78 2.69 11.79
N GLY A 114 17.30 1.73 10.98
CA GLY A 114 18.10 0.67 10.39
C GLY A 114 18.19 -0.61 11.23
N LEU A 115 17.55 -0.68 12.41
CA LEU A 115 17.45 -1.93 13.15
C LEU A 115 16.70 -2.97 12.32
N LYS A 116 17.28 -4.15 12.18
CA LYS A 116 16.73 -5.28 11.41
C LYS A 116 16.70 -6.52 12.28
N GLY A 117 15.72 -7.36 12.02
CA GLY A 117 15.63 -8.66 12.67
C GLY A 117 14.52 -9.50 12.07
N ALA A 118 14.24 -10.60 12.76
CA ALA A 118 13.13 -11.47 12.46
C ALA A 118 12.23 -11.62 13.69
N VAL A 119 10.92 -11.73 13.46
CA VAL A 119 9.94 -12.17 14.43
C VAL A 119 9.45 -13.55 13.98
N GLN A 120 9.71 -14.58 14.78
CA GLN A 120 9.44 -15.99 14.44
C GLN A 120 9.58 -16.91 15.66
N ALA A 121 9.04 -18.13 15.55
CA ALA A 121 9.19 -19.15 16.59
C ALA A 121 10.62 -19.70 16.70
N LEU A 122 11.36 -19.80 15.59
CA LEU A 122 12.74 -20.30 15.63
C LEU A 122 13.65 -19.36 16.41
N GLY A 123 14.39 -19.89 17.38
CA GLY A 123 15.26 -19.08 18.25
C GLY A 123 14.49 -18.17 19.20
N ASN A 124 13.22 -18.48 19.50
CA ASN A 124 12.39 -17.79 20.50
C ASN A 124 12.24 -16.27 20.27
N SER A 125 12.25 -15.83 19.01
CA SER A 125 12.19 -14.41 18.62
C SER A 125 10.74 -13.93 18.45
N PHE A 126 9.93 -14.01 19.50
CA PHE A 126 8.49 -13.74 19.42
C PHE A 126 8.11 -12.26 19.30
N GLY A 127 9.04 -11.33 19.58
CA GLY A 127 8.78 -9.89 19.49
C GLY A 127 7.86 -9.33 20.58
N SER A 128 7.40 -8.10 20.38
CA SER A 128 6.62 -7.31 21.35
C SER A 128 5.80 -6.26 20.62
N LEU A 129 4.59 -5.94 21.13
CA LEU A 129 3.76 -4.85 20.61
C LEU A 129 4.04 -3.50 21.30
N ASN A 130 4.64 -3.53 22.49
CA ASN A 130 4.85 -2.35 23.34
C ASN A 130 6.29 -1.82 23.29
N THR A 131 7.21 -2.64 22.80
CA THR A 131 8.62 -2.29 22.60
C THR A 131 9.01 -2.70 21.19
N GLU A 132 10.13 -2.17 20.69
CA GLU A 132 10.70 -2.61 19.42
C GLU A 132 10.79 -4.15 19.38
N PRO A 133 10.38 -4.79 18.28
CA PRO A 133 10.11 -4.20 16.96
C PRO A 133 8.66 -3.72 16.71
N PHE A 134 7.80 -3.67 17.74
CA PHE A 134 6.35 -3.40 17.60
C PHE A 134 5.59 -4.44 16.77
N ILE A 135 6.18 -5.61 16.64
CA ILE A 135 5.66 -6.76 15.92
C ILE A 135 5.79 -7.96 16.86
N LYS A 136 4.73 -8.77 16.95
CA LYS A 136 4.68 -9.93 17.82
C LYS A 136 4.09 -11.13 17.10
N LEU A 137 4.81 -12.25 17.15
CA LEU A 137 4.23 -13.55 16.83
C LEU A 137 3.36 -13.97 18.01
N MET A 138 2.06 -14.05 17.77
CA MET A 138 1.11 -14.66 18.66
C MET A 138 1.17 -16.15 18.35
N GLY A 139 1.52 -16.97 19.35
CA GLY A 139 1.42 -18.42 19.17
C GLY A 139 -0.01 -18.82 18.78
N ASP A 140 -0.20 -20.06 18.33
CA ASP A 140 -1.53 -20.66 18.07
C ASP A 140 -2.54 -20.17 19.11
N ASP A 141 -3.70 -19.66 18.68
CA ASP A 141 -4.67 -19.09 19.61
C ASP A 141 -5.14 -20.19 20.59
N ARG A 142 -4.52 -20.23 21.77
CA ARG A 142 -4.68 -21.30 22.77
C ARG A 142 -5.98 -21.17 23.56
N THR A 143 -6.99 -20.50 23.01
CA THR A 143 -8.35 -20.45 23.56
C THR A 143 -9.10 -21.78 23.48
N GLY A 144 -8.47 -22.82 22.90
CA GLY A 144 -8.92 -24.21 22.99
C GLY A 144 -9.83 -24.64 21.84
N SER A 145 -9.92 -23.86 20.77
CA SER A 145 -10.55 -24.25 19.51
C SER A 145 -9.52 -24.15 18.39
N ILE A 146 -8.76 -25.23 18.19
CA ILE A 146 -7.70 -25.34 17.17
C ILE A 146 -8.36 -25.30 15.77
N SER A 147 -8.47 -24.11 15.18
CA SER A 147 -8.86 -23.92 13.76
C SER A 147 -8.32 -22.64 13.10
N ASP A 148 -7.84 -21.67 13.87
CA ASP A 148 -7.69 -20.30 13.33
C ASP A 148 -6.30 -19.99 12.80
N GLY A 149 -5.37 -20.96 12.78
CA GLY A 149 -4.04 -20.77 12.21
C GLY A 149 -3.07 -20.03 13.13
N GLU A 150 -2.00 -19.45 12.56
CA GLU A 150 -1.03 -18.65 13.31
C GLU A 150 -1.22 -17.15 13.08
N TRP A 151 -0.86 -16.35 14.09
CA TRP A 151 -1.12 -14.91 14.08
C TRP A 151 0.15 -14.09 14.30
N LEU A 152 0.37 -13.08 13.48
CA LEU A 152 1.39 -12.06 13.68
C LEU A 152 0.73 -10.69 13.80
N HIS A 153 0.98 -10.00 14.89
CA HIS A 153 0.37 -8.70 15.20
C HIS A 153 1.43 -7.61 15.04
N ILE A 154 1.01 -6.46 14.49
CA ILE A 154 1.84 -5.28 14.26
C ILE A 154 1.13 -4.09 14.90
N ASN A 155 1.82 -3.40 15.79
CA ASN A 155 1.28 -2.18 16.40
C ASN A 155 1.45 -1.00 15.42
N GLY A 156 0.40 -0.75 14.64
CA GLY A 156 0.33 0.31 13.64
C GLY A 156 0.31 1.73 14.22
N ALA A 157 0.16 1.91 15.53
CA ALA A 157 0.42 3.21 16.17
C ALA A 157 1.90 3.61 16.06
N HIS A 158 2.80 2.62 15.92
CA HIS A 158 4.24 2.81 15.72
C HIS A 158 4.65 2.65 14.25
N TRP A 159 3.71 2.69 13.29
CA TRP A 159 4.04 2.53 11.87
C TRP A 159 5.11 3.51 11.37
N SER A 160 5.14 4.73 11.89
CA SER A 160 6.17 5.72 11.55
C SER A 160 7.60 5.30 11.91
N LYS A 161 7.78 4.34 12.83
CA LYS A 161 9.08 3.76 13.19
C LYS A 161 9.46 2.55 12.32
N ILE A 162 8.50 1.97 11.63
CA ILE A 162 8.69 0.78 10.80
C ILE A 162 8.99 1.25 9.37
N ARG A 163 10.04 0.71 8.77
CA ARG A 163 10.40 0.96 7.36
C ARG A 163 9.74 -0.07 6.45
N ARG A 164 9.91 -1.36 6.75
CA ARG A 164 9.33 -2.46 5.98
C ARG A 164 9.23 -3.76 6.80
N ILE A 165 8.26 -4.59 6.43
CA ILE A 165 8.02 -5.92 6.99
C ILE A 165 7.83 -6.90 5.83
N LEU A 166 8.63 -7.95 5.75
CA LEU A 166 8.41 -9.07 4.84
C LEU A 166 7.78 -10.22 5.62
N VAL A 167 6.49 -10.45 5.39
CA VAL A 167 5.76 -11.62 5.94
C VAL A 167 6.14 -12.85 5.13
N TYR A 168 6.45 -13.94 5.82
CA TYR A 168 6.76 -15.23 5.21
C TYR A 168 6.11 -16.37 5.97
N ALA A 169 6.05 -17.53 5.31
CA ALA A 169 5.77 -18.80 5.96
C ALA A 169 6.87 -19.80 5.61
N PHE A 170 7.09 -20.78 6.48
CA PHE A 170 7.98 -21.89 6.22
C PHE A 170 7.36 -23.21 6.67
N ILE A 171 7.79 -24.29 6.02
CA ILE A 171 7.38 -25.65 6.35
C ILE A 171 8.31 -26.13 7.47
N TYR A 172 7.76 -26.24 8.67
CA TYR A 172 8.50 -26.72 9.84
C TYR A 172 8.57 -28.26 9.85
N GLU A 173 7.46 -28.91 9.51
CA GLU A 173 7.37 -30.36 9.33
C GLU A 173 6.61 -30.69 8.05
N GLY A 174 7.01 -31.78 7.39
CA GLY A 174 6.43 -32.25 6.13
C GLY A 174 7.30 -31.93 4.91
N ALA A 175 6.93 -32.52 3.77
CA ALA A 175 7.65 -32.31 2.51
C ALA A 175 7.12 -31.05 1.80
N PRO A 176 8.00 -30.22 1.20
CA PRO A 176 7.59 -29.04 0.45
C PRO A 176 6.58 -29.32 -0.67
N ASN A 177 5.34 -28.87 -0.45
CA ASN A 177 4.27 -28.90 -1.45
C ASN A 177 3.23 -27.82 -1.17
N TRP A 178 3.55 -26.58 -1.56
CA TRP A 178 2.70 -25.41 -1.29
C TRP A 178 1.31 -25.49 -1.94
N LYS A 179 1.16 -26.22 -3.05
CA LYS A 179 -0.15 -26.42 -3.68
C LYS A 179 -1.11 -27.16 -2.76
N GLU A 180 -0.61 -28.16 -2.02
CA GLU A 180 -1.42 -28.98 -1.13
C GLU A 180 -1.72 -28.32 0.22
N THR A 181 -0.92 -27.32 0.61
CA THR A 181 -1.16 -26.58 1.85
C THR A 181 -2.47 -25.81 1.84
N ASP A 182 -2.95 -25.38 0.68
CA ASP A 182 -4.02 -24.35 0.57
C ASP A 182 -3.75 -23.14 1.50
N GLY A 183 -2.47 -22.77 1.62
CA GLY A 183 -2.03 -21.71 2.50
C GLY A 183 -2.58 -20.35 2.08
N VAL A 184 -3.13 -19.62 3.03
CA VAL A 184 -3.68 -18.28 2.85
C VAL A 184 -3.16 -17.37 3.96
N VAL A 185 -2.62 -16.21 3.57
CA VAL A 185 -2.38 -15.11 4.49
C VAL A 185 -3.49 -14.07 4.35
N THR A 186 -4.08 -13.67 5.47
CA THR A 186 -5.03 -12.56 5.52
C THR A 186 -4.49 -11.44 6.42
N ILE A 187 -4.44 -10.22 5.88
CA ILE A 187 -4.03 -9.01 6.60
C ILE A 187 -5.27 -8.20 6.94
N HIS A 188 -5.44 -7.89 8.22
CA HIS A 188 -6.54 -7.11 8.76
C HIS A 188 -6.00 -5.79 9.30
N ALA A 189 -6.59 -4.67 8.89
CA ALA A 189 -6.38 -3.38 9.50
C ALA A 189 -7.73 -2.74 9.87
N PRO A 190 -7.82 -1.98 10.98
CA PRO A 190 -9.04 -1.30 11.40
C PRO A 190 -9.60 -0.40 10.29
N GLY A 191 -10.90 -0.54 10.02
CA GLY A 191 -11.59 0.26 9.00
C GLY A 191 -11.25 -0.08 7.55
N GLN A 192 -10.43 -1.11 7.31
CA GLN A 192 -10.01 -1.54 5.99
C GLN A 192 -10.60 -2.93 5.67
N PRO A 193 -10.94 -3.23 4.40
CA PRO A 193 -11.30 -4.58 4.02
C PRO A 193 -10.12 -5.54 4.23
N PRO A 194 -10.36 -6.82 4.60
CA PRO A 194 -9.30 -7.80 4.70
C PRO A 194 -8.56 -7.98 3.37
N ILE A 195 -7.23 -8.10 3.42
CA ILE A 195 -6.39 -8.36 2.25
C ILE A 195 -5.94 -9.82 2.28
N GLU A 196 -6.29 -10.59 1.25
CA GLU A 196 -5.94 -12.01 1.09
C GLU A 196 -4.80 -12.19 0.10
N VAL A 197 -3.83 -13.04 0.46
CA VAL A 197 -2.75 -13.52 -0.42
C VAL A 197 -2.70 -15.04 -0.35
N ARG A 198 -2.90 -15.70 -1.50
CA ARG A 198 -2.88 -17.17 -1.61
C ARG A 198 -1.49 -17.67 -1.99
N LEU A 199 -1.01 -18.70 -1.30
CA LEU A 199 0.34 -19.25 -1.47
C LEU A 199 0.41 -20.40 -2.48
N ASN A 200 -0.74 -21.02 -2.77
CA ASN A 200 -0.84 -22.24 -3.58
C ASN A 200 -0.73 -22.03 -5.10
N GLU A 201 -0.97 -20.81 -5.59
CA GLU A 201 -1.07 -20.53 -7.03
C GLU A 201 0.24 -20.81 -7.81
N GLU A 202 1.39 -20.53 -7.20
CA GLU A 202 2.70 -20.60 -7.87
C GLU A 202 3.36 -21.99 -7.77
N GLY A 203 3.05 -22.75 -6.71
CA GLY A 203 3.52 -24.13 -6.54
C GLY A 203 5.05 -24.31 -6.43
N GLY A 204 5.62 -23.88 -5.29
CA GLY A 204 7.04 -24.06 -4.98
C GLY A 204 7.40 -25.44 -4.42
N ARG A 205 8.69 -25.78 -4.50
CA ARG A 205 9.29 -26.99 -3.90
C ARG A 205 10.30 -26.68 -2.80
N GLN A 206 10.52 -25.40 -2.52
CA GLN A 206 11.40 -24.94 -1.46
C GLN A 206 10.61 -24.80 -0.15
N GLY A 207 11.29 -24.91 0.99
CA GLY A 207 10.66 -24.94 2.31
C GLY A 207 10.12 -23.60 2.84
N MET A 208 10.32 -22.49 2.12
CA MET A 208 9.92 -21.16 2.57
C MET A 208 9.25 -20.37 1.45
N CYS A 209 8.25 -19.56 1.80
CA CYS A 209 7.52 -18.66 0.91
C CYS A 209 7.56 -17.24 1.47
N ALA A 210 8.08 -16.27 0.69
CA ALA A 210 7.90 -14.85 0.99
C ALA A 210 6.54 -14.42 0.42
N ILE A 211 5.66 -13.87 1.27
CA ILE A 211 4.23 -13.80 0.97
C ILE A 211 3.82 -12.38 0.60
N ALA A 212 4.09 -11.44 1.50
CA ALA A 212 3.71 -10.05 1.34
C ALA A 212 4.78 -9.13 1.93
N LEU A 213 5.09 -8.06 1.22
CA LEU A 213 5.94 -6.97 1.71
C LEU A 213 5.05 -5.78 2.09
N LEU A 214 5.10 -5.37 3.35
CA LEU A 214 4.47 -4.16 3.85
C LEU A 214 5.56 -3.08 3.94
N GLU A 215 5.37 -1.95 3.27
CA GLU A 215 6.33 -0.86 3.22
C GLU A 215 5.69 0.43 3.73
N ASN A 216 6.44 1.20 4.52
CA ASN A 216 6.05 2.54 4.90
C ASN A 216 6.30 3.48 3.71
N ASP A 217 5.25 3.72 2.93
CA ASP A 217 5.27 4.55 1.74
C ASP A 217 4.65 5.91 2.10
N ASN A 218 5.50 6.88 2.45
CA ASN A 218 5.10 8.22 2.88
C ASN A 218 4.05 8.21 4.01
N GLY A 219 4.20 7.29 4.98
CA GLY A 219 3.29 7.13 6.11
C GLY A 219 2.08 6.24 5.84
N ALA A 220 1.84 5.83 4.59
CA ALA A 220 0.87 4.79 4.25
C ALA A 220 1.47 3.39 4.48
N VAL A 221 0.60 2.37 4.60
CA VAL A 221 1.04 0.96 4.57
C VAL A 221 0.82 0.44 3.16
N LYS A 222 1.87 0.35 2.36
CA LYS A 222 1.80 -0.29 1.04
C LYS A 222 2.01 -1.78 1.19
N VAL A 223 1.00 -2.57 0.85
CA VAL A 223 1.05 -4.04 0.84
C VAL A 223 1.30 -4.53 -0.59
N THR A 224 2.37 -5.28 -0.80
CA THR A 224 2.72 -5.86 -2.11
C THR A 224 2.81 -7.38 -2.02
N ARG A 225 2.06 -8.09 -2.89
CA ARG A 225 2.15 -9.54 -3.08
C ARG A 225 3.55 -9.91 -3.57
N ARG A 226 4.12 -10.94 -2.95
CA ARG A 226 5.37 -11.55 -3.39
C ARG A 226 5.12 -12.96 -3.91
N VAL A 227 4.78 -13.88 -3.01
CA VAL A 227 4.53 -15.31 -3.29
C VAL A 227 5.66 -15.90 -4.15
N ASP A 228 6.89 -15.83 -3.62
CA ASP A 228 8.06 -16.48 -4.20
C ASP A 228 8.75 -17.38 -3.16
N PHE A 229 9.48 -18.40 -3.62
CA PHE A 229 9.92 -19.50 -2.77
C PHE A 229 11.44 -19.58 -2.65
N HIS A 230 11.90 -19.90 -1.43
CA HIS A 230 13.30 -19.87 -1.04
C HIS A 230 13.68 -21.12 -0.25
N ASN A 231 14.95 -21.54 -0.35
CA ASN A 231 15.46 -22.70 0.39
C ASN A 231 15.53 -22.46 1.91
N GLY A 232 15.45 -21.20 2.36
CA GLY A 232 15.45 -20.84 3.76
C GLY A 232 15.73 -19.35 3.97
N HIS A 233 15.80 -18.96 5.24
CA HIS A 233 15.90 -17.56 5.67
C HIS A 233 17.01 -16.77 4.99
N SER A 234 18.22 -17.32 4.88
CA SER A 234 19.35 -16.61 4.26
C SER A 234 19.16 -16.36 2.77
N ASN A 235 18.54 -17.29 2.04
CA ASN A 235 18.23 -17.09 0.62
C ASN A 235 17.16 -16.01 0.43
N MET A 236 16.10 -16.05 1.23
CA MET A 236 15.05 -15.03 1.21
C MET A 236 15.60 -13.65 1.59
N ASP A 237 16.40 -13.56 2.66
CA ASP A 237 17.08 -12.32 3.04
C ASP A 237 17.89 -11.74 1.88
N LYS A 238 18.74 -12.54 1.23
CA LYS A 238 19.53 -12.11 0.07
C LYS A 238 18.65 -11.60 -1.08
N ALA A 239 17.54 -12.28 -1.37
CA ALA A 239 16.62 -11.88 -2.43
C ALA A 239 15.97 -10.51 -2.18
N TYR A 240 15.75 -10.15 -0.92
CA TYR A 240 15.07 -8.92 -0.52
C TYR A 240 16.00 -7.83 0.06
N GLY A 241 17.30 -8.12 0.15
CA GLY A 241 18.33 -7.16 0.58
C GLY A 241 18.15 -6.71 2.03
N TRP A 242 17.92 -7.63 2.96
CA TRP A 242 17.93 -7.30 4.39
C TRP A 242 19.38 -7.17 4.91
N GLY A 243 20.25 -8.10 4.51
CA GLY A 243 21.68 -8.11 4.87
C GLY A 243 21.93 -8.59 6.30
N MET A 244 21.12 -9.53 6.80
CA MET A 244 21.27 -10.10 8.14
C MET A 244 22.23 -11.29 8.16
N ARG A 245 22.68 -11.65 9.36
CA ARG A 245 23.47 -12.86 9.61
C ARG A 245 22.55 -13.92 10.21
N TRP A 246 22.65 -15.14 9.70
CA TRP A 246 21.76 -16.25 10.06
C TRP A 246 22.54 -17.38 10.71
N ALA A 247 21.91 -18.01 11.69
CA ALA A 247 22.32 -19.27 12.30
C ALA A 247 21.13 -20.24 12.29
N ALA A 248 21.40 -21.53 12.45
CA ALA A 248 20.33 -22.52 12.65
C ALA A 248 19.59 -22.23 13.97
N GLY A 249 18.27 -22.41 13.96
CA GLY A 249 17.43 -22.27 15.15
C GLY A 249 16.39 -23.38 15.18
N SER A 250 15.85 -23.65 16.37
CA SER A 250 14.71 -24.53 16.60
C SER A 250 13.62 -23.78 17.36
N LYS A 251 12.42 -24.36 17.41
CA LYS A 251 11.45 -24.05 18.46
C LYS A 251 11.97 -24.56 19.82
#